data_AF-A0A6J6CEE1-F1
#
_entry.id   AF-A0A6J6CEE1-F1
#
_cell.length_a   1.000
_cell.length_b   1.000
_cell.length_c   1.000
_cell.angle_alpha   90.00
_cell.angle_beta   90.00
_cell.angle_gamma   90.00
#
_symmetry.space_group_name_H-M   'P 1'
#
loop_
_entity.id
_entity.type
_entity.pdbx_description
1 polymer ?
#
loop_
_entity_poly.entity_id
_entity_poly.type
_entity_poly.pdbx_seq_one_letter_code
_entity_poly.pdbx_strand_id
1 'polypeptide(L)'
;MHRRFERSHRERHGVGDSESFGHATALLIGDLALVWSTQALNLSGLSLAQLQAVNPIFDIMRVELMAGQYLDMHGGSRNEMTIDDALKIATYKSGKYTIERPLHFGAALSGAGEDFLPIYTEYGIPLGIAFQMRDDLLGVFGDSSVTGKPAGDDLIEGKRTALIAYAQQNLATNELNEFVKLFGQKSLTLDEINALRELIQRSGAVDFIEKLIEEKTILALSAIKDPKISRSGREFLSELAIKATQRSA
;
A
#
# COMPACT_ATOMS: atom_id res chain seq x y z
N MET A 1 7.52 3.77 15.53
CA MET A 1 8.26 2.84 16.41
C MET A 1 9.71 3.26 16.62
N HIS A 2 10.55 3.42 15.58
CA HIS A 2 11.97 3.80 15.75
C HIS A 2 12.18 5.08 16.58
N ARG A 3 11.43 6.18 16.32
CA ARG A 3 11.50 7.43 17.12
C ARG A 3 11.22 7.24 18.61
N ARG A 4 10.38 6.25 18.97
CA ARG A 4 10.08 5.93 20.38
C ARG A 4 11.29 5.28 21.06
N PHE A 5 11.98 4.38 20.36
CA PHE A 5 13.19 3.72 20.87
C PHE A 5 14.40 4.65 20.88
N GLU A 6 14.52 5.52 19.88
CA GLU A 6 15.50 6.61 19.87
C GLU A 6 15.31 7.52 21.09
N ARG A 7 14.08 8.00 21.33
CA ARG A 7 13.76 8.83 22.50
C ARG A 7 14.09 8.09 23.79
N SER A 8 13.70 6.83 23.90
CA SER A 8 13.96 6.01 25.09
C SER A 8 15.46 5.78 25.34
N HIS A 9 16.29 5.72 24.29
CA HIS A 9 17.74 5.63 24.40
C HIS A 9 18.34 6.94 24.96
N ARG A 10 17.88 8.09 24.44
CA ARG A 10 18.29 9.41 24.94
C ARG A 10 17.88 9.63 26.40
N GLU A 11 16.63 9.29 26.76
CA GLU A 11 16.09 9.43 28.12
C GLU A 11 16.83 8.58 29.15
N ARG A 12 17.41 7.45 28.74
CA ARG A 12 18.23 6.59 29.61
C ARG A 12 19.71 6.94 29.63
N HIS A 13 20.09 8.06 29.00
CA HIS A 13 21.48 8.45 28.81
C HIS A 13 22.32 7.31 28.20
N GLY A 14 21.74 6.60 27.23
CA GLY A 14 22.42 5.52 26.51
C GLY A 14 23.67 6.02 25.79
N VAL A 15 24.70 5.18 25.73
CA VAL A 15 25.93 5.46 24.98
C VAL A 15 25.74 5.07 23.50
N GLY A 16 26.33 5.86 22.59
CA GLY A 16 26.28 5.61 21.14
C GLY A 16 25.20 6.40 20.41
N ASP A 17 25.02 6.09 19.12
CA ASP A 17 24.05 6.80 18.26
C ASP A 17 22.60 6.35 18.53
N SER A 18 21.77 7.27 18.99
CA SER A 18 20.38 6.98 19.36
C SER A 18 19.49 6.64 18.17
N GLU A 19 19.78 7.22 16.99
CA GLU A 19 18.98 7.01 15.78
C GLU A 19 19.20 5.58 15.26
N SER A 20 20.45 5.16 15.12
CA SER A 20 20.83 3.78 14.76
C SER A 20 20.25 2.77 15.75
N PHE A 21 20.29 3.06 17.06
CA PHE A 21 19.67 2.20 18.07
C PHE A 21 18.15 2.07 17.86
N GLY A 22 17.47 3.19 17.60
CA GLY A 22 16.03 3.23 17.34
C GLY A 22 15.65 2.42 16.10
N HIS A 23 16.41 2.55 15.02
CA HIS A 23 16.20 1.78 13.77
C HIS A 23 16.45 0.28 13.97
N ALA A 24 17.59 -0.10 14.57
CA ALA A 24 17.93 -1.50 14.82
C ALA A 24 16.89 -2.19 15.72
N THR A 25 16.42 -1.50 16.77
CA THR A 25 15.39 -2.06 17.67
C THR A 25 14.06 -2.25 16.94
N ALA A 26 13.65 -1.30 16.09
CA ALA A 26 12.44 -1.44 15.30
C ALA A 26 12.51 -2.61 14.31
N LEU A 27 13.67 -2.85 13.70
CA LEU A 27 13.91 -3.98 12.82
C LEU A 27 13.77 -5.32 13.58
N LEU A 28 14.44 -5.45 14.73
CA LEU A 28 14.35 -6.67 15.56
C LEU A 28 12.92 -6.97 16.03
N ILE A 29 12.12 -5.95 16.31
CA ILE A 29 10.71 -6.13 16.66
C ILE A 29 9.89 -6.62 15.47
N GLY A 30 10.20 -6.14 14.26
CA GLY A 30 9.61 -6.66 13.02
C GLY A 30 9.92 -8.14 12.82
N ASP A 31 11.18 -8.53 12.99
CA ASP A 31 11.60 -9.94 12.89
C ASP A 31 10.91 -10.81 13.92
N LEU A 32 10.79 -10.33 15.16
CA LEU A 32 10.11 -11.03 16.24
C LEU A 32 8.61 -11.19 15.94
N ALA A 33 7.95 -10.18 15.38
CA ALA A 33 6.57 -10.27 14.95
C ALA A 33 6.38 -11.32 13.83
N LEU A 34 7.32 -11.42 12.90
CA LEU A 34 7.31 -12.44 11.86
C LEU A 34 7.46 -13.86 12.44
N VAL A 35 8.35 -14.03 13.43
CA VAL A 35 8.48 -15.28 14.18
C VAL A 35 7.18 -15.64 14.90
N TRP A 36 6.58 -14.68 15.61
CA TRP A 36 5.32 -14.88 16.33
C TRP A 36 4.15 -15.17 15.41
N SER A 37 4.10 -14.60 14.20
CA SER A 37 3.06 -14.93 13.23
C SER A 37 3.07 -16.41 12.84
N THR A 38 4.26 -17.00 12.71
CA THR A 38 4.43 -18.42 12.41
C THR A 38 4.08 -19.28 13.63
N GLN A 39 4.47 -18.84 14.84
CA GLN A 39 4.08 -19.53 16.07
C GLN A 39 2.56 -19.52 16.26
N ALA A 40 1.90 -18.39 16.02
CA ALA A 40 0.45 -18.27 16.10
C ALA A 40 -0.26 -19.23 15.13
N LEU A 41 0.24 -19.35 13.90
CA LEU A 41 -0.28 -20.33 12.95
C LEU A 41 -0.12 -21.77 13.45
N ASN A 42 1.08 -22.13 13.94
CA ASN A 42 1.35 -23.49 14.43
C ASN A 42 0.58 -23.85 15.71
N LEU A 43 0.25 -22.85 16.54
CA LEU A 43 -0.47 -23.02 17.80
C LEU A 43 -1.99 -22.76 17.69
N SER A 44 -2.49 -22.48 16.49
CA SER A 44 -3.89 -22.12 16.22
C SER A 44 -4.90 -23.24 16.44
N GLY A 45 -4.46 -24.48 16.66
CA GLY A 45 -5.32 -25.66 16.78
C GLY A 45 -5.80 -26.22 15.45
N LEU A 46 -5.27 -25.74 14.32
CA LEU A 46 -5.53 -26.31 13.00
C LEU A 46 -5.05 -27.75 12.89
N SER A 47 -5.81 -28.56 12.14
CA SER A 47 -5.39 -29.91 11.80
C SER A 47 -4.16 -29.90 10.88
N LEU A 48 -3.43 -31.02 10.84
CA LEU A 48 -2.28 -31.18 9.95
C LEU A 48 -2.66 -30.93 8.48
N ALA A 49 -3.83 -31.39 8.04
CA ALA A 49 -4.32 -31.18 6.69
C ALA A 49 -4.60 -29.69 6.39
N GLN A 50 -5.17 -28.96 7.34
CA GLN A 50 -5.38 -27.51 7.19
C GLN A 50 -4.05 -26.75 7.15
N LEU A 51 -3.09 -27.11 8.01
CA LEU A 51 -1.75 -26.53 7.99
C LEU A 51 -1.06 -26.78 6.64
N GLN A 52 -1.14 -28.00 6.10
CA GLN A 52 -0.60 -28.33 4.78
C GLN A 52 -1.25 -27.51 3.66
N ALA A 53 -2.55 -27.21 3.75
CA ALA A 53 -3.26 -26.40 2.76
C ALA A 53 -2.88 -24.91 2.83
N VAL A 54 -2.71 -24.34 4.03
CA VAL A 54 -2.47 -22.90 4.20
C VAL A 54 -1.00 -22.49 4.17
N ASN A 55 -0.07 -23.39 4.55
CA ASN A 55 1.36 -23.07 4.62
C ASN A 55 1.94 -22.51 3.31
N PRO A 56 1.67 -23.11 2.12
CA PRO A 56 2.18 -22.55 0.86
C PRO A 56 1.71 -21.11 0.61
N ILE A 57 0.47 -20.79 1.00
CA ILE A 57 -0.11 -19.45 0.85
C ILE A 57 0.51 -18.48 1.86
N PHE A 58 0.72 -18.93 3.10
CA PHE A 58 1.39 -18.16 4.14
C PHE A 58 2.86 -17.85 3.77
N ASP A 59 3.56 -18.79 3.15
CA ASP A 59 4.93 -18.62 2.69
C ASP A 59 5.01 -17.59 1.57
N ILE A 60 4.23 -17.76 0.49
CA ILE A 60 4.25 -16.84 -0.64
C ILE A 60 3.76 -15.44 -0.25
N MET A 61 2.81 -15.33 0.68
CA MET A 61 2.37 -14.05 1.25
C MET A 61 3.54 -13.28 1.86
N ARG A 62 4.40 -13.95 2.65
CA ARG A 62 5.57 -13.32 3.27
C ARG A 62 6.63 -12.93 2.24
N VAL A 63 6.83 -13.75 1.21
CA VAL A 63 7.72 -13.41 0.09
C VAL A 63 7.22 -12.16 -0.65
N GLU A 64 5.93 -12.10 -0.97
CA GLU A 64 5.32 -10.98 -1.69
C GLU A 64 5.27 -9.69 -0.84
N LEU A 65 5.13 -9.79 0.49
CA LEU A 65 5.34 -8.66 1.40
C LEU A 65 6.73 -8.07 1.24
N MET A 66 7.77 -8.91 1.36
CA MET A 66 9.16 -8.45 1.27
C MET A 66 9.48 -7.89 -0.11
N ALA A 67 9.04 -8.57 -1.17
CA ALA A 67 9.22 -8.12 -2.54
C ALA A 67 8.50 -6.80 -2.82
N GLY A 68 7.24 -6.66 -2.38
CA GLY A 68 6.47 -5.42 -2.53
C GLY A 68 7.12 -4.24 -1.80
N GLN A 69 7.58 -4.46 -0.57
CA GLN A 69 8.26 -3.42 0.21
C GLN A 69 9.63 -3.06 -0.40
N TYR A 70 10.37 -4.03 -0.92
CA TYR A 70 11.62 -3.77 -1.63
C TYR A 70 11.40 -2.95 -2.91
N LEU A 71 10.39 -3.31 -3.71
CA LEU A 71 10.04 -2.56 -4.93
C LEU A 71 9.68 -1.11 -4.61
N ASP A 72 8.93 -0.88 -3.54
CA ASP A 72 8.54 0.45 -3.07
C ASP A 72 9.77 1.29 -2.68
N MET A 73 10.65 0.75 -1.84
CA MET A 73 11.89 1.42 -1.42
C MET A 73 12.84 1.67 -2.59
N HIS A 74 13.04 0.66 -3.45
CA HIS A 74 13.92 0.76 -4.60
C HIS A 74 13.39 1.79 -5.60
N GLY A 75 12.08 1.77 -5.83
CA GLY A 75 11.36 2.73 -6.65
C GLY A 75 11.54 4.17 -6.16
N GLY A 76 11.39 4.40 -4.85
CA GLY A 76 11.59 5.71 -4.23
C GLY A 76 13.04 6.23 -4.32
N SER A 77 14.03 5.35 -4.47
CA SER A 77 15.44 5.74 -4.57
C SER A 77 15.88 6.18 -5.98
N ARG A 78 15.06 5.93 -7.01
CA ARG A 78 15.36 6.31 -8.40
C ARG A 78 15.04 7.77 -8.66
N ASN A 79 15.69 8.37 -9.66
CA ASN A 79 15.38 9.72 -10.13
C ASN A 79 14.08 9.81 -10.94
N GLU A 80 13.61 8.68 -11.47
CA GLU A 80 12.41 8.57 -12.27
C GLU A 80 11.70 7.27 -11.92
N MET A 81 10.37 7.31 -11.84
CA MET A 81 9.51 6.14 -11.70
C MET A 81 8.46 6.20 -12.80
N THR A 82 8.27 5.10 -13.52
CA THR A 82 7.20 5.01 -14.52
C THR A 82 5.88 4.66 -13.86
N ILE A 83 4.77 4.92 -14.54
CA ILE A 83 3.44 4.47 -14.08
C ILE A 83 3.44 2.94 -13.93
N ASP A 84 4.07 2.20 -14.85
CA ASP A 84 4.16 0.73 -14.79
C ASP A 84 4.93 0.24 -13.56
N ASP A 85 6.01 0.92 -13.17
CA ASP A 85 6.73 0.62 -11.93
C ASP A 85 5.83 0.81 -10.71
N ALA A 86 5.09 1.92 -10.65
CA ALA A 86 4.16 2.21 -9.56
C ALA A 86 3.01 1.19 -9.49
N LEU A 87 2.45 0.78 -10.65
CA LEU A 87 1.42 -0.25 -10.73
C LEU A 87 1.95 -1.63 -10.31
N LYS A 88 3.22 -1.92 -10.63
CA LYS A 88 3.89 -3.14 -10.16
C LYS A 88 4.04 -3.14 -8.64
N ILE A 89 4.45 -2.03 -8.05
CA ILE A 89 4.51 -1.87 -6.58
C ILE A 89 3.13 -2.10 -5.98
N ALA A 90 2.10 -1.41 -6.49
CA ALA A 90 0.72 -1.54 -6.02
C ALA A 90 0.20 -2.99 -6.14
N THR A 91 0.54 -3.67 -7.24
CA THR A 91 0.18 -5.08 -7.45
C THR A 91 0.76 -5.95 -6.34
N TYR A 92 2.07 -5.90 -6.07
CA TYR A 92 2.67 -6.80 -5.08
C TYR A 92 2.36 -6.41 -3.63
N LYS A 93 2.49 -5.11 -3.31
CA LYS A 93 2.35 -4.59 -1.94
C LYS A 93 0.90 -4.62 -1.46
N SER A 94 -0.02 -4.19 -2.32
CA SER A 94 -1.42 -3.95 -1.93
C SER A 94 -2.38 -4.96 -2.55
N GLY A 95 -2.17 -5.39 -3.80
CA GLY A 95 -2.95 -6.46 -4.42
C GLY A 95 -2.67 -7.83 -3.82
N LYS A 96 -1.44 -8.31 -3.99
CA LYS A 96 -1.01 -9.66 -3.66
C LYS A 96 -1.00 -9.89 -2.16
N TYR A 97 -0.06 -9.25 -1.48
CA TYR A 97 0.15 -9.48 -0.06
C TYR A 97 -1.05 -9.09 0.80
N THR A 98 -1.63 -7.91 0.56
CA THR A 98 -2.62 -7.32 1.49
C THR A 98 -4.05 -7.84 1.28
N ILE A 99 -4.43 -8.24 0.06
CA ILE A 99 -5.82 -8.61 -0.26
C ILE A 99 -5.95 -10.04 -0.82
N GLU A 100 -5.24 -10.36 -1.92
CA GLU A 100 -5.29 -11.68 -2.57
C GLU A 100 -4.94 -12.78 -1.56
N ARG A 101 -3.79 -12.67 -0.88
CA ARG A 101 -3.26 -13.74 -0.04
C ARG A 101 -4.09 -14.01 1.22
N PRO A 102 -4.61 -13.02 1.96
CA PRO A 102 -5.55 -13.28 3.05
C PRO A 102 -6.83 -14.00 2.60
N LEU A 103 -7.38 -13.64 1.44
CA LEU A 103 -8.55 -14.32 0.88
C LEU A 103 -8.22 -15.76 0.47
N HIS A 104 -7.07 -15.95 -0.18
CA HIS A 104 -6.55 -17.28 -0.52
C HIS A 104 -6.35 -18.14 0.72
N PHE A 105 -5.80 -17.56 1.78
CA PHE A 105 -5.59 -18.23 3.05
C PHE A 105 -6.93 -18.70 3.65
N GLY A 106 -7.95 -17.84 3.65
CA GLY A 106 -9.30 -18.21 4.09
C GLY A 106 -9.94 -19.32 3.23
N ALA A 107 -9.78 -19.24 1.90
CA ALA A 107 -10.27 -20.26 0.98
C ALA A 107 -9.64 -21.63 1.25
N ALA A 108 -8.31 -21.68 1.34
CA ALA A 108 -7.58 -22.92 1.61
C ALA A 108 -7.94 -23.50 2.99
N LEU A 109 -8.13 -22.63 3.99
CA LEU A 109 -8.52 -23.05 5.33
C LEU A 109 -9.90 -23.74 5.36
N SER A 110 -10.82 -23.27 4.50
CA SER A 110 -12.16 -23.86 4.34
C SER A 110 -12.19 -25.14 3.48
N GLY A 111 -11.07 -25.52 2.87
CA GLY A 111 -11.00 -26.62 1.90
C GLY A 111 -11.55 -26.27 0.50
N ALA A 112 -11.87 -24.99 0.24
CA ALA A 112 -12.44 -24.52 -1.02
C ALA A 112 -11.40 -23.82 -1.92
N GLY A 113 -10.11 -24.13 -1.77
CA GLY A 113 -9.02 -23.45 -2.47
C GLY A 113 -9.16 -23.50 -4.00
N GLU A 114 -9.36 -24.69 -4.58
CA GLU A 114 -9.42 -24.87 -6.04
C GLU A 114 -10.50 -24.01 -6.70
N ASP A 115 -11.64 -23.84 -6.03
CA ASP A 115 -12.77 -23.10 -6.55
C ASP A 115 -12.65 -21.58 -6.39
N PHE A 116 -12.07 -21.11 -5.29
CA PHE A 116 -12.12 -19.71 -4.89
C PHE A 116 -10.83 -18.94 -5.12
N LEU A 117 -9.67 -19.60 -5.22
CA LEU A 117 -8.38 -18.91 -5.49
C LEU A 117 -8.43 -18.04 -6.76
N PRO A 118 -8.94 -18.53 -7.92
CA PRO A 118 -9.01 -17.68 -9.12
C PRO A 118 -9.94 -16.47 -8.94
N ILE A 119 -11.11 -16.68 -8.33
CA ILE A 119 -12.11 -15.62 -8.09
C ILE A 119 -11.52 -14.54 -7.16
N TYR A 120 -10.84 -14.97 -6.08
CA TYR A 120 -10.19 -14.04 -5.15
C TYR A 120 -8.95 -13.36 -5.73
N THR A 121 -8.30 -13.94 -6.74
CA THR A 121 -7.26 -13.26 -7.52
C THR A 121 -7.87 -12.14 -8.38
N GLU A 122 -8.94 -12.44 -9.12
CA GLU A 122 -9.67 -11.47 -9.95
C GLU A 122 -10.31 -10.34 -9.13
N TYR A 123 -10.66 -10.60 -7.87
CA TYR A 123 -11.10 -9.59 -6.92
C TYR A 123 -9.94 -8.81 -6.30
N GLY A 124 -8.96 -9.52 -5.74
CA GLY A 124 -7.96 -8.95 -4.85
C GLY A 124 -6.93 -8.08 -5.54
N ILE A 125 -6.47 -8.47 -6.74
CA ILE A 125 -5.45 -7.72 -7.48
C ILE A 125 -5.97 -6.35 -7.92
N PRO A 126 -7.11 -6.22 -8.63
CA PRO A 126 -7.63 -4.92 -9.00
C PRO A 126 -7.94 -4.06 -7.78
N LEU A 127 -8.56 -4.64 -6.74
CA LEU A 127 -8.91 -3.89 -5.55
C LEU A 127 -7.67 -3.31 -4.84
N GLY A 128 -6.58 -4.09 -4.74
CA GLY A 128 -5.36 -3.61 -4.09
C GLY A 128 -4.65 -2.52 -4.88
N ILE A 129 -4.74 -2.55 -6.22
CA ILE A 129 -4.29 -1.44 -7.07
C ILE A 129 -5.13 -0.20 -6.78
N ALA A 130 -6.47 -0.30 -6.83
CA ALA A 130 -7.37 0.81 -6.55
C ALA A 130 -7.14 1.42 -5.16
N PHE A 131 -6.93 0.55 -4.16
CA PHE A 131 -6.60 0.96 -2.80
C PHE A 131 -5.31 1.78 -2.73
N GLN A 132 -4.23 1.31 -3.37
CA GLN A 132 -2.96 2.06 -3.37
C GLN A 132 -3.09 3.40 -4.09
N MET A 133 -3.81 3.43 -5.21
CA MET A 133 -4.06 4.67 -5.96
C MET A 133 -4.83 5.70 -5.12
N ARG A 134 -5.83 5.26 -4.34
CA ARG A 134 -6.55 6.11 -3.40
C ARG A 134 -5.63 6.60 -2.26
N ASP A 135 -4.77 5.73 -1.73
CA ASP A 135 -3.80 6.08 -0.69
C ASP A 135 -2.81 7.16 -1.18
N ASP A 136 -2.32 7.03 -2.42
CA ASP A 136 -1.41 8.01 -3.02
C ASP A 136 -2.10 9.37 -3.30
N LEU A 137 -3.38 9.37 -3.68
CA LEU A 137 -4.17 10.62 -3.76
C LEU A 137 -4.33 11.28 -2.40
N LEU A 138 -4.66 10.51 -1.36
CA LEU A 138 -4.83 11.04 0.00
C LEU A 138 -3.51 11.54 0.58
N GLY A 139 -2.38 10.92 0.25
CA GLY A 139 -1.05 11.39 0.65
C GLY A 139 -0.72 12.80 0.15
N VAL A 140 -1.25 13.18 -1.01
CA VAL A 140 -1.07 14.51 -1.60
C VAL A 140 -2.18 15.48 -1.22
N PHE A 141 -3.45 15.06 -1.29
CA PHE A 141 -4.63 15.94 -1.23
C PHE A 141 -5.51 15.74 0.01
N GLY A 142 -5.30 14.70 0.82
CA GLY A 142 -6.17 14.38 1.94
C GLY A 142 -6.13 15.44 3.04
N ASP A 143 -7.27 15.68 3.70
CA ASP A 143 -7.31 16.55 4.87
C ASP A 143 -6.52 15.90 6.02
N SER A 144 -5.69 16.70 6.68
CA SER A 144 -5.00 16.34 7.91
C SER A 144 -5.93 15.89 9.04
N SER A 145 -7.18 16.38 9.04
CA SER A 145 -8.20 15.97 10.02
C SER A 145 -8.65 14.50 9.83
N VAL A 146 -8.52 13.96 8.61
CA VAL A 146 -8.93 12.59 8.26
C VAL A 146 -7.75 11.64 8.15
N THR A 147 -6.61 12.10 7.61
CA THR A 147 -5.42 11.25 7.43
C THR A 147 -4.55 11.15 8.69
N GLY A 148 -4.73 12.06 9.65
CA GLY A 148 -3.89 12.14 10.86
C GLY A 148 -2.46 12.62 10.59
N LYS A 149 -2.17 13.06 9.36
CA LYS A 149 -0.88 13.56 8.87
C LYS A 149 -1.06 14.94 8.23
N PRO A 150 -0.04 15.82 8.22
CA PRO A 150 -0.11 17.02 7.42
C PRO A 150 -0.40 16.68 5.94
N ALA A 151 -1.33 17.42 5.36
CA ALA A 151 -1.68 17.24 3.96
C ALA A 151 -0.46 17.59 3.08
N GLY A 152 -0.03 16.69 2.19
CA GLY A 152 1.14 16.89 1.34
C GLY A 152 2.45 16.29 1.87
N ASP A 153 2.39 15.45 2.92
CA ASP A 153 3.54 14.69 3.42
C ASP A 153 4.26 13.91 2.29
N ASP A 154 3.51 13.29 1.37
CA ASP A 154 4.11 12.55 0.24
C ASP A 154 4.92 13.47 -0.70
N LEU A 155 4.55 14.76 -0.81
CA LEU A 155 5.32 15.75 -1.59
C LEU A 155 6.62 16.15 -0.88
N ILE A 156 6.59 16.26 0.45
CA ILE A 156 7.76 16.57 1.28
C ILE A 156 8.73 15.38 1.31
N GLU A 157 8.19 14.16 1.46
CA GLU A 157 8.96 12.91 1.41
C GLU A 157 9.51 12.64 -0.01
N GLY A 158 8.97 13.29 -1.04
CA GLY A 158 9.36 13.06 -2.43
C GLY A 158 8.92 11.68 -2.91
N LYS A 159 7.79 11.17 -2.39
CA LYS A 159 7.30 9.84 -2.68
C LYS A 159 6.88 9.75 -4.15
N ARG A 160 7.57 8.91 -4.90
CA ARG A 160 7.32 8.71 -6.33
C ARG A 160 6.19 7.71 -6.51
N THR A 161 4.99 8.23 -6.77
CA THR A 161 3.78 7.43 -6.97
C THR A 161 3.33 7.48 -8.44
N ALA A 162 2.33 6.69 -8.81
CA ALA A 162 1.73 6.75 -10.15
C ALA A 162 1.18 8.15 -10.48
N LEU A 163 0.64 8.84 -9.47
CA LEU A 163 0.15 10.21 -9.57
C LEU A 163 1.28 11.18 -9.96
N ILE A 164 2.43 11.10 -9.27
CA ILE A 164 3.58 11.96 -9.55
C ILE A 164 4.19 11.63 -10.92
N ALA A 165 4.33 10.34 -11.24
CA ALA A 165 4.85 9.88 -12.52
C ALA A 165 3.99 10.41 -13.69
N TYR A 166 2.66 10.30 -13.59
CA TYR A 166 1.76 10.83 -14.60
C TYR A 166 1.86 12.36 -14.72
N ALA A 167 1.91 13.07 -13.58
CA ALA A 167 2.01 14.52 -13.59
C ALA A 167 3.27 14.98 -14.32
N GLN A 168 4.44 14.43 -13.95
CA GLN A 168 5.71 14.80 -14.56
C GLN A 168 5.76 14.53 -16.08
N GLN A 169 5.07 13.50 -16.56
CA GLN A 169 4.98 13.18 -17.99
C GLN A 169 4.09 14.13 -18.79
N ASN A 170 3.14 14.81 -18.15
CA ASN A 170 2.10 15.61 -18.81
C ASN A 170 2.21 17.13 -18.54
N LEU A 171 3.15 17.57 -17.70
CA LEU A 171 3.44 18.99 -17.48
C LEU A 171 4.23 19.60 -18.64
N ALA A 172 3.99 20.88 -18.92
CA ALA A 172 4.83 21.63 -19.85
C ALA A 172 6.26 21.79 -19.28
N THR A 173 7.26 22.01 -20.15
CA THR A 173 8.68 22.03 -19.72
C THR A 173 8.96 23.04 -18.60
N ASN A 174 8.36 24.22 -18.64
CA ASN A 174 8.50 25.23 -17.58
C ASN A 174 7.89 24.77 -16.25
N GLU A 175 6.70 24.20 -16.29
CA GLU A 175 5.99 23.65 -15.14
C GLU A 175 6.71 22.43 -14.53
N LEU A 176 7.25 21.55 -15.38
CA LEU A 176 8.06 20.41 -14.94
C LEU A 176 9.33 20.87 -14.21
N ASN A 177 10.02 21.89 -14.72
CA ASN A 177 11.21 22.44 -14.07
C ASN A 177 10.90 23.02 -12.69
N GLU A 178 9.75 23.69 -12.54
CA GLU A 178 9.27 24.17 -11.25
C GLU A 178 8.92 23.01 -10.31
N PHE A 179 8.20 22.01 -10.82
CA PHE A 179 7.83 20.81 -10.08
C PHE A 179 9.06 20.09 -9.52
N VAL A 180 10.05 19.79 -10.36
CA VAL A 180 11.28 19.09 -9.97
C VAL A 180 12.10 19.89 -8.97
N LYS A 181 12.05 21.23 -9.03
CA LYS A 181 12.74 22.09 -8.08
C LYS A 181 12.17 21.93 -6.66
N LEU A 182 10.85 21.87 -6.52
CA LEU A 182 10.16 21.86 -5.22
C LEU A 182 9.95 20.45 -4.65
N PHE A 183 9.69 19.46 -5.50
CA PHE A 183 9.33 18.11 -5.07
C PHE A 183 10.42 17.44 -4.21
N GLY A 184 10.04 16.88 -3.06
CA GLY A 184 10.96 16.22 -2.12
C GLY A 184 11.79 17.16 -1.24
N GLN A 185 11.52 18.47 -1.25
CA GLN A 185 12.17 19.39 -0.32
C GLN A 185 11.59 19.24 1.10
N LYS A 186 12.47 19.09 2.10
CA LYS A 186 12.08 18.90 3.50
C LYS A 186 11.38 20.11 4.13
N SER A 187 11.55 21.30 3.56
CA SER A 187 11.12 22.58 4.11
C SER A 187 10.19 23.33 3.16
N LEU A 188 9.21 22.63 2.59
CA LEU A 188 8.17 23.26 1.78
C LEU A 188 7.22 24.08 2.65
N THR A 189 6.93 25.28 2.18
CA THR A 189 5.85 26.13 2.70
C THR A 189 4.49 25.63 2.23
N LEU A 190 3.41 26.05 2.90
CA LEU A 190 2.04 25.72 2.48
C LEU A 190 1.73 26.21 1.06
N ASP A 191 2.26 27.38 0.68
CA ASP A 191 2.07 27.94 -0.66
C ASP A 191 2.77 27.10 -1.73
N GLU A 192 3.99 26.60 -1.45
CA GLU A 192 4.70 25.71 -2.37
C GLU A 192 4.02 24.33 -2.49
N ILE A 193 3.46 23.81 -1.39
CA ILE A 193 2.65 22.58 -1.42
C ILE A 193 1.41 22.79 -2.29
N ASN A 194 0.73 23.92 -2.16
CA ASN A 194 -0.45 24.24 -2.98
C ASN A 194 -0.07 24.44 -4.46
N ALA A 195 1.05 25.08 -4.76
CA ALA A 195 1.56 25.20 -6.13
C ALA A 195 1.84 23.82 -6.77
N LEU A 196 2.47 22.89 -6.02
CA LEU A 196 2.68 21.51 -6.48
C LEU A 196 1.35 20.78 -6.73
N ARG A 197 0.35 20.94 -5.85
CA ARG A 197 -1.00 20.37 -6.04
C ARG A 197 -1.68 20.91 -7.29
N GLU A 198 -1.61 22.20 -7.54
CA GLU A 198 -2.17 22.82 -8.73
C GLU A 198 -1.51 22.32 -10.01
N LEU A 199 -0.20 22.10 -9.99
CA LEU A 199 0.52 21.47 -11.11
C LEU A 199 0.04 20.03 -11.34
N ILE A 200 -0.09 19.23 -10.27
CA ILE A 200 -0.60 17.86 -10.35
C ILE A 200 -2.03 17.85 -10.91
N GLN A 201 -2.91 18.74 -10.44
CA GLN A 201 -4.28 18.84 -10.95
C GLN A 201 -4.30 19.23 -12.43
N ARG A 202 -3.55 20.27 -12.83
CA ARG A 202 -3.50 20.76 -14.23
C ARG A 202 -2.94 19.74 -15.21
N SER A 203 -2.03 18.87 -14.75
CA SER A 203 -1.48 17.80 -15.57
C SER A 203 -2.51 16.71 -15.95
N GLY A 204 -3.70 16.71 -15.33
CA GLY A 204 -4.71 15.66 -15.51
C GLY A 204 -4.42 14.39 -14.69
N ALA A 205 -3.39 14.38 -13.84
CA ALA A 205 -3.01 13.21 -13.06
C ALA A 205 -4.10 12.76 -12.09
N VAL A 206 -4.82 13.71 -11.46
CA VAL A 206 -5.93 13.38 -10.55
C VAL A 206 -7.03 12.62 -11.28
N ASP A 207 -7.50 13.16 -12.41
CA ASP A 207 -8.56 12.53 -13.21
C ASP A 207 -8.14 11.16 -13.75
N PHE A 208 -6.87 11.02 -14.17
CA PHE A 208 -6.31 9.73 -14.59
C PHE A 208 -6.36 8.69 -13.46
N ILE A 209 -5.91 9.06 -12.26
CA ILE A 209 -5.88 8.15 -11.11
C ILE A 209 -7.28 7.82 -10.62
N GLU A 210 -8.20 8.79 -10.57
CA GLU A 210 -9.61 8.56 -10.22
C GLU A 210 -10.29 7.57 -11.17
N LYS A 211 -10.08 7.74 -12.49
CA LYS A 211 -10.59 6.80 -13.50
C LYS A 211 -10.01 5.40 -13.31
N LEU A 212 -8.72 5.30 -13.03
CA LEU A 212 -8.07 4.02 -12.77
C LEU A 212 -8.64 3.34 -11.51
N ILE A 213 -8.91 4.10 -10.44
CA ILE A 213 -9.57 3.59 -9.23
C ILE A 213 -10.94 3.04 -9.58
N GLU A 214 -11.77 3.79 -10.33
CA GLU A 214 -13.10 3.36 -10.75
C GLU A 214 -13.04 2.05 -11.57
N GLU A 215 -12.21 2.00 -12.61
CA GLU A 215 -12.04 0.83 -13.47
C GLU A 215 -11.64 -0.42 -12.66
N LYS A 216 -10.67 -0.29 -11.78
CA LYS A 216 -10.18 -1.41 -10.95
C LYS A 216 -11.20 -1.84 -9.90
N THR A 217 -11.96 -0.90 -9.34
CA THR A 217 -13.06 -1.19 -8.41
C THR A 217 -14.18 -1.96 -9.10
N ILE A 218 -14.56 -1.57 -10.32
CA ILE A 218 -15.57 -2.27 -11.12
C ILE A 218 -15.13 -3.71 -11.42
N LEU A 219 -13.86 -3.91 -11.80
CA LEU A 219 -13.32 -5.26 -12.03
C LEU A 219 -13.42 -6.13 -10.78
N ALA A 220 -13.01 -5.61 -9.62
CA ALA A 220 -13.11 -6.33 -8.36
C ALA A 220 -14.57 -6.68 -8.01
N LEU A 221 -15.48 -5.70 -8.06
CA LEU A 221 -16.90 -5.93 -7.78
C LEU A 221 -17.56 -6.90 -8.78
N SER A 222 -17.06 -6.97 -10.01
CA SER A 222 -17.53 -7.94 -11.00
C SER A 222 -17.09 -9.36 -10.66
N ALA A 223 -15.85 -9.56 -10.22
CA ALA A 223 -15.32 -10.87 -9.86
C ALA A 223 -16.14 -11.55 -8.76
N ILE A 224 -16.59 -10.78 -7.77
CA ILE A 224 -17.39 -11.33 -6.66
C ILE A 224 -18.84 -11.66 -7.04
N LYS A 225 -19.30 -11.38 -8.26
CA LYS A 225 -20.63 -11.80 -8.74
C LYS A 225 -20.70 -13.30 -9.06
N ASP A 226 -19.58 -14.01 -8.99
CA ASP A 226 -19.54 -15.45 -9.17
C ASP A 226 -20.59 -16.17 -8.28
N PRO A 227 -21.38 -17.10 -8.83
CA PRO A 227 -22.44 -17.79 -8.09
C PRO A 227 -21.92 -18.67 -6.95
N LYS A 228 -20.63 -19.07 -6.95
CA LYS A 228 -20.01 -19.84 -5.86
C LYS A 228 -19.89 -19.02 -4.58
N ILE A 229 -19.79 -17.69 -4.66
CA ILE A 229 -19.73 -16.84 -3.47
C ILE A 229 -21.14 -16.71 -2.88
N SER A 230 -21.25 -16.96 -1.58
CA SER A 230 -22.51 -16.80 -0.86
C SER A 230 -23.00 -15.35 -0.91
N ARG A 231 -24.31 -15.14 -0.77
CA ARG A 231 -24.89 -13.79 -0.75
C ARG A 231 -24.24 -12.90 0.32
N SER A 232 -24.06 -13.41 1.54
CA SER A 232 -23.42 -12.68 2.64
C SER A 232 -21.94 -12.39 2.36
N GLY A 233 -21.23 -13.32 1.72
CA GLY A 233 -19.85 -13.11 1.28
C GLY A 233 -19.74 -11.98 0.24
N ARG A 234 -20.66 -11.95 -0.73
CA ARG A 234 -20.72 -10.86 -1.73
C ARG A 234 -21.01 -9.51 -1.10
N GLU A 235 -21.97 -9.44 -0.17
CA GLU A 235 -22.31 -8.21 0.55
C GLU A 235 -21.10 -7.69 1.34
N PHE A 236 -20.43 -8.56 2.09
CA PHE A 236 -19.23 -8.20 2.87
C PHE A 236 -18.05 -7.74 1.99
N LEU A 237 -17.73 -8.48 0.93
CA LEU A 237 -16.65 -8.11 0.02
C LEU A 237 -16.96 -6.82 -0.74
N SER A 238 -18.23 -6.58 -1.10
CA SER A 238 -18.64 -5.32 -1.72
C SER A 238 -18.43 -4.13 -0.77
N GLU A 239 -18.80 -4.29 0.50
CA GLU A 239 -18.59 -3.25 1.52
C GLU A 239 -17.10 -2.95 1.73
N LEU A 240 -16.26 -3.98 1.78
CA LEU A 240 -14.81 -3.81 1.88
C LEU A 240 -14.23 -3.09 0.66
N ALA A 241 -14.65 -3.47 -0.55
CA ALA A 241 -14.17 -2.84 -1.78
C ALA A 241 -14.53 -1.35 -1.81
N ILE A 242 -15.76 -1.01 -1.44
CA ILE A 242 -16.23 0.38 -1.35
C ILE A 242 -15.44 1.15 -0.30
N LYS A 243 -15.30 0.63 0.93
CA LYS A 243 -14.53 1.29 2.00
C LYS A 243 -13.07 1.48 1.66
N ALA A 244 -12.46 0.56 0.92
CA ALA A 244 -11.07 0.64 0.50
C ALA A 244 -10.84 1.73 -0.57
N THR A 245 -11.83 1.99 -1.43
CA THR A 245 -11.67 2.83 -2.63
C THR A 245 -12.34 4.20 -2.53
N GLN A 246 -13.34 4.35 -1.66
CA GLN A 246 -14.07 5.60 -1.41
C GLN A 246 -13.70 6.27 -0.09
N ARG A 247 -12.50 5.99 0.48
CA ARG A 247 -12.01 6.69 1.67
C ARG A 247 -12.18 8.20 1.45
N SER A 248 -13.20 8.76 2.08
CA SER A 248 -13.54 10.17 1.94
C SER A 248 -12.48 10.96 2.69
N ALA A 249 -11.96 12.00 2.05
CA ALA A 249 -11.26 13.08 2.73
C ALA A 249 -12.22 13.88 3.61
#